data_AF-A0A3N5S3Q6-F1
#
_entry.id   AF-A0A3N5S3Q6-F1
#
_cell.length_a   1.000
_cell.length_b   1.000
_cell.length_c   1.000
_cell.angle_alpha   90.00
_cell.angle_beta   90.00
_cell.angle_gamma   90.00
#
_symmetry.space_group_name_H-M   'P 1'
#
loop_
_entity.id
_entity.type
_entity.pdbx_description
1 polymer ?
#
loop_
_entity_poly.entity_id
_entity_poly.type
_entity_poly.pdbx_seq_one_letter_code
_entity_poly.pdbx_strand_id
1 'polypeptide(L)'
;MKLANMQSFSFVSRLWQYLLAFVLIAAITAVFFVLRDALDTTLVALLYLIPLGMITALWGLGPGITSAVITFFTFNYFFIRPYYTFTVHRPADVVILVVFLVVAVVISQLVGRAQAGLAAATAREREATQLYELSTALTGLHDDQAIAQILAKQVHAVAEGEYVELKITGTRSFAFHFPQTDAPTRTPDLTVPIESARGVLGEILLWRTAPAISAGERRLFQTFASQGALAFERAWLAQAESRAQVLEESDRLKSAILSSVSHELRTPLSTIKAAASSLRGREVGWDSPARAELIAAIDDEADHLNMLVGNLLDMSRIESGALKPKREWNILSEIVGSVLARMKYLAEGHQIKVDVPESLPLLPVDYVQMEQVFTNLVSNSLKYAPAKTLVCIRAWVKDELIHVQV
;
A
#
# COMPACT_ATOMS: atom_id res chain seq x y z
N MET A 1 -39.02 17.19 18.71
CA MET A 1 -39.98 16.33 19.45
C MET A 1 -39.63 14.83 19.48
N LYS A 2 -38.65 14.33 18.69
CA LYS A 2 -38.18 12.91 18.73
C LYS A 2 -37.10 12.59 19.80
N LEU A 3 -36.38 13.58 20.33
CA LEU A 3 -35.33 13.38 21.35
C LEU A 3 -35.85 13.03 22.75
N ALA A 4 -37.11 13.39 23.06
CA ALA A 4 -37.76 12.99 24.32
C ALA A 4 -38.18 11.50 24.34
N ASN A 5 -38.37 10.89 23.16
CA ASN A 5 -38.84 9.51 23.04
C ASN A 5 -37.74 8.44 23.19
N MET A 6 -36.46 8.81 23.07
CA MET A 6 -35.35 7.85 23.20
C MET A 6 -34.85 7.74 24.64
N GLN A 7 -34.92 8.83 25.41
CA GLN A 7 -34.69 8.78 26.86
C GLN A 7 -35.83 8.05 27.59
N SER A 8 -37.08 8.22 27.17
CA SER A 8 -38.22 7.47 27.74
C SER A 8 -38.10 5.97 27.48
N PHE A 9 -37.62 5.53 26.32
CA PHE A 9 -37.37 4.10 26.04
C PHE A 9 -36.29 3.48 26.95
N SER A 10 -35.21 4.23 27.23
CA SER A 10 -34.15 3.77 28.15
C SER A 10 -34.58 3.76 29.62
N PHE A 11 -35.49 4.66 29.99
CA PHE A 11 -36.03 4.74 31.35
C PHE A 11 -37.07 3.65 31.59
N VAL A 12 -37.96 3.41 30.61
CA VAL A 12 -38.95 2.34 30.64
C VAL A 12 -38.28 0.97 30.64
N SER A 13 -37.21 0.76 29.87
CA SER A 13 -36.47 -0.51 29.88
C SER A 13 -35.76 -0.76 31.20
N ARG A 14 -35.16 0.28 31.81
CA ARG A 14 -34.59 0.17 33.16
C ARG A 14 -35.66 -0.14 34.19
N LEU A 15 -36.78 0.59 34.19
CA LEU A 15 -37.87 0.37 35.14
C LEU A 15 -38.45 -1.05 35.03
N TRP A 16 -38.55 -1.57 33.80
CA TRP A 16 -38.95 -2.94 33.53
C TRP A 16 -37.97 -3.97 34.11
N GLN A 17 -36.66 -3.71 34.04
CA GLN A 17 -35.64 -4.57 34.67
C GLN A 17 -35.81 -4.64 36.20
N TYR A 18 -36.10 -3.51 36.86
CA TYR A 18 -36.38 -3.50 38.30
C TYR A 18 -37.67 -4.25 38.64
N LEU A 19 -38.71 -4.12 37.81
CA LEU A 19 -39.97 -4.84 38.00
C LEU A 19 -39.78 -6.35 37.86
N LEU A 20 -39.08 -6.81 36.81
CA LEU A 20 -38.76 -8.22 36.62
C LEU A 20 -37.93 -8.79 37.78
N ALA A 21 -36.93 -8.03 38.26
CA ALA A 21 -36.14 -8.43 39.42
C ALA A 21 -37.01 -8.61 40.67
N PHE A 22 -37.94 -7.67 40.93
CA PHE A 22 -38.89 -7.78 42.03
C PHE A 22 -39.79 -9.01 41.91
N VAL A 23 -40.37 -9.24 40.72
CA VAL A 23 -41.22 -10.41 40.46
C VAL A 23 -40.46 -11.72 40.68
N LEU A 24 -39.20 -11.80 40.24
CA LEU A 24 -38.37 -12.97 40.44
C LEU A 24 -38.10 -13.24 41.93
N ILE A 25 -37.78 -12.21 42.71
CA ILE A 25 -37.59 -12.34 44.17
C ILE A 25 -38.89 -12.77 44.83
N ALA A 26 -40.03 -12.18 44.45
CA ALA A 26 -41.33 -12.51 45.00
C ALA A 26 -41.70 -13.99 44.72
N ALA A 27 -41.47 -14.46 43.49
CA ALA A 27 -41.70 -15.85 43.10
C ALA A 27 -40.83 -16.82 43.92
N ILE A 28 -39.53 -16.51 44.08
CA ILE A 28 -38.61 -17.36 44.85
C ILE A 28 -38.96 -17.35 46.34
N THR A 29 -39.36 -16.19 46.86
CA THR A 29 -39.83 -16.05 48.24
C THR A 29 -41.07 -16.91 48.48
N ALA A 30 -42.02 -16.93 47.55
CA ALA A 30 -43.21 -17.78 47.66
C ALA A 30 -42.86 -19.27 47.70
N VAL A 31 -41.90 -19.70 46.86
CA VAL A 31 -41.40 -21.09 46.88
C VAL A 31 -40.75 -21.44 48.22
N PHE A 32 -39.84 -20.59 48.73
CA PHE A 32 -39.19 -20.82 50.02
C PHE A 32 -40.17 -20.75 51.19
N PHE A 33 -41.21 -19.93 51.10
CA PHE A 33 -42.25 -19.84 52.12
C PHE A 33 -43.02 -21.17 52.27
N VAL A 34 -43.34 -21.85 51.17
CA VAL A 34 -43.99 -23.18 51.19
C VAL A 34 -43.07 -24.25 51.78
N LEU A 35 -41.77 -24.15 51.53
CA LEU A 35 -40.75 -25.07 52.03
C LEU A 35 -40.20 -24.69 53.41
N ARG A 36 -40.76 -23.67 54.06
CA ARG A 36 -40.15 -23.03 55.25
C ARG A 36 -40.00 -23.97 56.44
N ASP A 37 -40.91 -24.91 56.61
CA ASP A 37 -40.85 -25.87 57.73
C ASP A 37 -39.87 -27.03 57.47
N ALA A 38 -39.43 -27.21 56.22
CA ALA A 38 -38.50 -28.26 55.82
C ALA A 38 -37.04 -27.77 55.72
N LEU A 39 -36.81 -26.47 55.54
CA LEU A 39 -35.49 -25.88 55.34
C LEU A 39 -35.05 -25.08 56.56
N ASP A 40 -33.78 -25.22 56.94
CA ASP A 40 -33.17 -24.39 57.98
C ASP A 40 -33.01 -22.94 57.49
N THR A 41 -33.15 -21.98 58.40
CA THR A 41 -33.02 -20.54 58.14
C THR A 41 -31.67 -20.20 57.49
N THR A 42 -30.60 -20.88 57.89
CA THR A 42 -29.28 -20.72 57.28
C THR A 42 -29.25 -21.18 55.82
N LEU A 43 -29.91 -22.29 55.50
CA LEU A 43 -29.98 -22.81 54.14
C LEU A 43 -30.77 -21.86 53.23
N VAL A 44 -31.89 -21.31 53.73
CA VAL A 44 -32.69 -20.32 53.00
C VAL A 44 -31.86 -19.06 52.70
N ALA A 45 -31.08 -18.56 53.67
CA ALA A 45 -30.20 -17.40 53.46
C ALA A 45 -29.16 -17.65 52.35
N LEU A 46 -28.56 -18.84 52.32
CA LEU A 46 -27.60 -19.22 51.27
C LEU A 46 -28.27 -19.35 49.90
N LEU A 47 -29.47 -19.93 49.83
CA LEU A 47 -30.20 -20.09 48.58
C LEU A 47 -30.63 -18.75 47.97
N TYR A 48 -30.91 -17.73 48.77
CA TYR A 48 -31.21 -16.38 48.29
C TYR A 48 -30.04 -15.70 47.55
N LEU A 49 -28.81 -16.16 47.75
CA LEU A 49 -27.64 -15.59 47.06
C LEU A 49 -27.63 -15.90 45.56
N ILE A 50 -28.20 -17.05 45.15
CA ILE A 50 -28.24 -17.49 43.74
C ILE A 50 -29.05 -16.51 42.86
N PRO A 51 -30.34 -16.22 43.17
CA PRO A 51 -31.11 -15.29 42.35
C PRO A 51 -30.56 -13.86 42.40
N LEU A 52 -29.96 -13.44 43.52
CA LEU A 52 -29.30 -12.13 43.60
C LEU A 52 -28.12 -12.02 42.63
N GLY A 53 -27.30 -13.08 42.53
CA GLY A 53 -26.25 -13.17 41.51
C GLY A 53 -26.82 -13.15 40.08
N MET A 54 -27.90 -13.89 39.83
CA MET A 54 -28.54 -13.96 38.51
C MET A 54 -29.17 -12.63 38.07
N ILE A 55 -29.90 -11.94 38.96
CA ILE A 55 -30.47 -10.61 38.72
C ILE A 55 -29.36 -9.62 38.36
N THR A 56 -28.27 -9.65 39.13
CA THR A 56 -27.10 -8.80 38.89
C THR A 56 -26.46 -9.11 37.54
N ALA A 57 -26.38 -10.40 37.16
CA ALA A 57 -25.81 -10.81 35.89
C ALA A 57 -26.71 -10.48 34.68
N LEU A 58 -28.03 -10.55 34.81
CA LEU A 58 -28.92 -10.32 33.66
C LEU A 58 -29.24 -8.84 33.48
N TRP A 59 -29.36 -8.10 34.58
CA TRP A 59 -29.89 -6.73 34.57
C TRP A 59 -28.96 -5.69 35.19
N GLY A 60 -27.77 -6.10 35.65
CA GLY A 60 -26.71 -5.23 36.13
C GLY A 60 -26.75 -4.92 37.63
N LEU A 61 -25.78 -4.10 38.06
CA LEU A 61 -25.51 -3.82 39.48
C LEU A 61 -26.68 -3.13 40.20
N GLY A 62 -27.38 -2.21 39.54
CA GLY A 62 -28.49 -1.45 40.12
C GLY A 62 -29.66 -2.34 40.56
N PRO A 63 -30.26 -3.13 39.67
CA PRO A 63 -31.28 -4.12 40.02
C PRO A 63 -30.79 -5.14 41.04
N GLY A 64 -29.52 -5.58 40.98
CA GLY A 64 -28.93 -6.51 41.95
C GLY A 64 -28.91 -5.98 43.40
N ILE A 65 -28.40 -4.78 43.60
CA ILE A 65 -28.31 -4.16 44.95
C ILE A 65 -29.70 -3.87 45.52
N THR A 66 -30.60 -3.31 44.71
CA THR A 66 -31.99 -3.05 45.16
C THR A 66 -32.70 -4.34 45.54
N SER A 67 -32.48 -5.40 44.77
CA SER A 67 -32.97 -6.76 45.07
C SER A 67 -32.40 -7.31 46.36
N ALA A 68 -31.11 -7.11 46.65
CA ALA A 68 -30.50 -7.54 47.90
C ALA A 68 -31.13 -6.87 49.12
N VAL A 69 -31.43 -5.57 49.03
CA VAL A 69 -32.11 -4.81 50.10
C VAL A 69 -33.55 -5.29 50.29
N ILE A 70 -34.30 -5.49 49.20
CA ILE A 70 -35.67 -6.03 49.27
C ILE A 70 -35.66 -7.44 49.86
N THR A 71 -34.69 -8.27 49.46
CA THR A 71 -34.54 -9.64 49.95
C THR A 71 -34.17 -9.65 51.44
N PHE A 72 -33.33 -8.72 51.91
CA PHE A 72 -33.01 -8.56 53.33
C PHE A 72 -34.27 -8.32 54.19
N PHE A 73 -35.13 -7.38 53.78
CA PHE A 73 -36.37 -7.10 54.50
C PHE A 73 -37.35 -8.28 54.43
N THR A 74 -37.47 -8.89 53.26
CA THR A 74 -38.33 -10.06 53.03
C THR A 74 -37.87 -11.26 53.87
N PHE A 75 -36.55 -11.48 53.93
CA PHE A 75 -35.93 -12.55 54.70
C PHE A 75 -36.18 -12.37 56.20
N ASN A 76 -35.96 -11.16 56.74
CA ASN A 76 -36.24 -10.84 58.13
C ASN A 76 -37.71 -11.09 58.49
N TYR A 77 -38.63 -10.60 57.65
CA TYR A 77 -40.06 -10.67 57.93
C TYR A 77 -40.66 -12.09 57.86
N PHE A 78 -40.25 -12.90 56.87
CA PHE A 78 -40.88 -14.20 56.62
C PHE A 78 -40.14 -15.40 57.21
N PHE A 79 -38.83 -15.32 57.46
CA PHE A 79 -38.02 -16.51 57.78
C PHE A 79 -37.36 -16.49 59.16
N ILE A 80 -37.26 -15.32 59.82
CA ILE A 80 -36.73 -15.20 61.18
C ILE A 80 -37.88 -15.28 62.20
N ARG A 81 -37.68 -15.98 63.33
CA ARG A 81 -38.68 -16.09 64.41
C ARG A 81 -38.52 -14.94 65.42
N PRO A 82 -39.61 -14.33 65.93
CA PRO A 82 -41.02 -14.58 65.57
C PRO A 82 -41.36 -14.03 64.19
N TYR A 83 -42.19 -14.77 63.44
CA TYR A 83 -42.54 -14.44 62.06
C TYR A 83 -43.43 -13.20 61.97
N TYR A 84 -43.40 -12.53 60.82
CA TYR A 84 -44.23 -11.35 60.51
C TYR A 84 -43.93 -10.12 61.38
N THR A 85 -42.73 -10.06 61.96
CA THR A 85 -42.21 -8.86 62.63
C THR A 85 -40.78 -8.58 62.18
N PHE A 86 -40.34 -7.34 62.33
CA PHE A 86 -38.95 -6.94 62.10
C PHE A 86 -38.09 -7.01 63.37
N THR A 87 -38.67 -7.44 64.50
CA THR A 87 -37.99 -7.51 65.79
C THR A 87 -37.21 -8.82 65.94
N VAL A 88 -35.89 -8.73 65.88
CA VAL A 88 -34.98 -9.87 66.03
C VAL A 88 -34.65 -10.08 67.52
N HIS A 89 -35.10 -11.19 68.09
CA HIS A 89 -34.96 -11.46 69.53
C HIS A 89 -33.71 -12.29 69.86
N ARG A 90 -33.23 -13.10 68.91
CA ARG A 90 -32.06 -13.95 69.10
C ARG A 90 -30.82 -13.27 68.52
N PRO A 91 -29.70 -13.17 69.28
CA PRO A 91 -28.48 -12.54 68.78
C PRO A 91 -27.92 -13.27 67.54
N ALA A 92 -28.12 -14.59 67.43
CA ALA A 92 -27.69 -15.38 66.27
C ALA A 92 -28.38 -14.97 64.96
N ASP A 93 -29.67 -14.61 65.01
CA ASP A 93 -30.43 -14.23 63.81
C ASP A 93 -30.01 -12.84 63.30
N VAL A 94 -29.58 -11.95 64.19
CA VAL A 94 -28.96 -10.66 63.82
C VAL A 94 -27.66 -10.91 63.04
N VAL A 95 -26.85 -11.87 63.49
CA VAL A 95 -25.61 -12.24 62.79
C VAL A 95 -25.91 -12.79 61.40
N ILE A 96 -26.89 -13.69 61.25
CA ILE A 96 -27.31 -14.21 59.94
C ILE A 96 -27.73 -13.07 59.00
N LEU A 97 -28.52 -12.14 59.50
CA LEU A 97 -29.05 -11.03 58.70
C LEU A 97 -27.94 -10.07 58.22
N VAL A 98 -26.98 -9.74 59.10
CA VAL A 98 -25.82 -8.91 58.74
C VAL A 98 -24.90 -9.63 57.76
N VAL A 99 -24.57 -10.91 58.02
CA VAL A 99 -23.71 -11.71 57.14
C VAL A 99 -24.36 -11.86 55.77
N PHE A 100 -25.66 -12.17 55.72
CA PHE A 100 -26.40 -12.27 54.47
C PHE A 100 -26.33 -10.97 53.67
N LEU A 101 -26.59 -9.81 54.28
CA LEU A 101 -26.53 -8.51 53.60
C LEU A 101 -25.14 -8.25 53.02
N VAL A 102 -24.09 -8.48 53.81
CA VAL A 102 -22.70 -8.29 53.37
C VAL A 102 -22.38 -9.20 52.19
N VAL A 103 -22.69 -10.50 52.30
CA VAL A 103 -22.42 -11.47 51.22
C VAL A 103 -23.23 -11.14 49.96
N ALA A 104 -24.50 -10.77 50.10
CA ALA A 104 -25.35 -10.38 48.97
C ALA A 104 -24.81 -9.16 48.22
N VAL A 105 -24.37 -8.12 48.95
CA VAL A 105 -23.75 -6.93 48.35
C VAL A 105 -22.42 -7.27 47.69
N VAL A 106 -21.58 -8.07 48.34
CA VAL A 106 -20.28 -8.50 47.79
C VAL A 106 -20.47 -9.31 46.50
N ILE A 107 -21.41 -10.26 46.48
CA ILE A 107 -21.74 -11.03 45.26
C ILE A 107 -22.23 -10.10 44.16
N SER A 108 -23.16 -9.19 44.47
CA SER A 108 -23.67 -8.23 43.49
C SER A 108 -22.55 -7.34 42.93
N GLN A 109 -21.61 -6.91 43.77
CA GLN A 109 -20.47 -6.12 43.33
C GLN A 109 -19.47 -6.91 42.49
N LEU A 110 -19.16 -8.15 42.87
CA LEU A 110 -18.25 -9.03 42.13
C LEU A 110 -18.80 -9.36 40.74
N VAL A 111 -20.07 -9.76 40.67
CA VAL A 111 -20.74 -10.07 39.40
C VAL A 111 -20.82 -8.82 38.52
N GLY A 112 -21.23 -7.67 39.07
CA GLY A 112 -21.29 -6.42 38.31
C GLY A 112 -19.93 -5.97 37.76
N ARG A 113 -18.85 -6.12 38.54
CA ARG A 113 -17.48 -5.84 38.07
C ARG A 113 -17.01 -6.82 37.01
N ALA A 114 -17.30 -8.11 37.16
CA ALA A 114 -16.92 -9.12 36.18
C ALA A 114 -17.57 -8.83 34.80
N GLN A 115 -18.84 -8.42 34.79
CA GLN A 115 -19.53 -8.06 33.56
C GLN A 115 -19.02 -6.77 32.93
N ALA A 116 -18.79 -5.73 33.74
CA ALA A 116 -18.17 -4.50 33.26
C ALA A 116 -16.78 -4.78 32.65
N GLY A 117 -16.02 -5.71 33.23
CA GLY A 117 -14.75 -6.19 32.68
C GLY A 117 -14.89 -6.86 31.32
N LEU A 118 -15.86 -7.79 31.15
CA LEU A 118 -16.12 -8.45 29.87
C LEU A 118 -16.57 -7.46 28.78
N ALA A 119 -17.47 -6.52 29.12
CA ALA A 119 -17.91 -5.49 28.20
C ALA A 119 -16.75 -4.56 27.77
N ALA A 120 -15.87 -4.18 28.70
CA ALA A 120 -14.69 -3.40 28.38
C ALA A 120 -13.67 -4.19 27.53
N ALA A 121 -13.51 -5.49 27.78
CA ALA A 121 -12.61 -6.35 27.01
C ALA A 121 -13.07 -6.50 25.56
N THR A 122 -14.36 -6.80 25.35
CA THR A 122 -14.95 -6.92 24.00
C THR A 122 -14.91 -5.60 23.22
N ALA A 123 -15.08 -4.46 23.90
CA ALA A 123 -14.91 -3.14 23.26
C ALA A 123 -13.47 -2.92 22.78
N ARG A 124 -12.47 -3.25 23.61
CA ARG A 124 -11.04 -3.16 23.25
C ARG A 124 -10.67 -4.10 22.11
N GLU A 125 -11.22 -5.31 22.11
CA GLU A 125 -10.99 -6.29 21.06
C GLU A 125 -11.46 -5.75 19.70
N ARG A 126 -12.67 -5.20 19.62
CA ARG A 126 -13.21 -4.59 18.39
C ARG A 126 -12.35 -3.43 17.89
N GLU A 127 -11.92 -2.54 18.79
CA GLU A 127 -11.04 -1.42 18.44
C GLU A 127 -9.69 -1.92 17.89
N ALA A 128 -9.11 -2.94 18.52
CA ALA A 128 -7.87 -3.55 18.04
C ALA A 128 -8.03 -4.22 16.67
N THR A 129 -9.13 -4.93 16.42
CA THR A 129 -9.42 -5.54 15.11
C THR A 129 -9.55 -4.48 14.01
N GLN A 130 -10.28 -3.39 14.26
CA GLN A 130 -10.44 -2.31 13.28
C GLN A 130 -9.10 -1.64 12.93
N LEU A 131 -8.26 -1.42 13.93
CA LEU A 131 -6.91 -0.87 13.72
C LEU A 131 -6.00 -1.84 12.98
N TYR A 132 -6.11 -3.14 13.28
CA TYR A 132 -5.34 -4.19 12.59
C TYR A 132 -5.76 -4.32 11.13
N GLU A 133 -7.07 -4.32 10.83
CA GLU A 133 -7.60 -4.36 9.47
C GLU A 133 -7.12 -3.15 8.65
N LEU A 134 -7.20 -1.94 9.21
CA LEU A 134 -6.70 -0.74 8.54
C LEU A 134 -5.18 -0.81 8.32
N SER A 135 -4.41 -1.16 9.35
CA SER A 135 -2.95 -1.29 9.25
C SER A 135 -2.55 -2.29 8.17
N THR A 136 -3.24 -3.44 8.11
CA THR A 136 -3.00 -4.48 7.12
C THR A 136 -3.40 -4.03 5.71
N ALA A 137 -4.55 -3.37 5.55
CA ALA A 137 -5.00 -2.86 4.25
C ALA A 137 -4.10 -1.76 3.70
N LEU A 138 -3.45 -0.98 4.57
CA LEU A 138 -2.47 0.04 4.20
C LEU A 138 -1.06 -0.52 3.99
N THR A 139 -0.80 -1.78 4.39
CA THR A 139 0.50 -2.42 4.23
C THR A 139 0.65 -2.96 2.81
N GLY A 140 1.72 -2.57 2.12
CA GLY A 140 1.99 -3.00 0.73
C GLY A 140 1.43 -2.07 -0.34
N LEU A 141 0.72 -1.01 0.03
CA LEU A 141 0.36 0.05 -0.90
C LEU A 141 1.55 0.99 -1.13
N HIS A 142 1.79 1.29 -2.41
CA HIS A 142 2.84 2.21 -2.86
C HIS A 142 2.25 3.41 -3.62
N ASP A 143 0.92 3.48 -3.73
CA ASP A 143 0.20 4.53 -4.44
C ASP A 143 -0.59 5.40 -3.46
N ASP A 144 -0.36 6.71 -3.54
CA ASP A 144 -0.99 7.72 -2.70
C ASP A 144 -2.52 7.72 -2.86
N GLN A 145 -3.03 7.50 -4.08
CA GLN A 145 -4.47 7.49 -4.31
C GLN A 145 -5.14 6.27 -3.67
N ALA A 146 -4.52 5.08 -3.79
CA ALA A 146 -5.00 3.88 -3.13
C ALA A 146 -5.04 4.02 -1.59
N ILE A 147 -3.99 4.60 -0.99
CA ILE A 147 -3.93 4.86 0.45
C ILE A 147 -5.06 5.82 0.87
N ALA A 148 -5.21 6.94 0.15
CA ALA A 148 -6.27 7.91 0.42
C ALA A 148 -7.67 7.28 0.29
N GLN A 149 -7.88 6.42 -0.72
CA GLN A 149 -9.15 5.74 -0.94
C GLN A 149 -9.52 4.81 0.20
N ILE A 150 -8.58 3.97 0.68
CA ILE A 150 -8.85 3.05 1.78
C ILE A 150 -9.13 3.84 3.06
N LEU A 151 -8.31 4.85 3.35
CA LEU A 151 -8.47 5.68 4.54
C LEU A 151 -9.83 6.41 4.54
N ALA A 152 -10.22 7.01 3.41
CA ALA A 152 -11.51 7.68 3.26
C ALA A 152 -12.69 6.73 3.45
N LYS A 153 -12.64 5.54 2.82
CA LYS A 153 -13.68 4.51 2.96
C LYS A 153 -13.81 4.00 4.39
N GLN A 154 -12.69 3.77 5.08
CA GLN A 154 -12.71 3.29 6.45
C GLN A 154 -13.26 4.35 7.41
N VAL A 155 -12.82 5.61 7.27
CA VAL A 155 -13.36 6.73 8.06
C VAL A 155 -14.85 6.88 7.81
N HIS A 156 -15.30 6.84 6.55
CA HIS A 156 -16.71 6.92 6.20
C HIS A 156 -17.53 5.77 6.80
N ALA A 157 -17.04 4.53 6.70
CA ALA A 157 -17.72 3.34 7.22
C ALA A 157 -17.85 3.36 8.74
N VAL A 158 -16.80 3.77 9.46
CA VAL A 158 -16.81 3.82 10.93
C VAL A 158 -17.59 5.04 11.45
N ALA A 159 -17.50 6.18 10.75
CA ALA A 159 -18.23 7.38 11.14
C ALA A 159 -19.73 7.30 10.84
N GLU A 160 -20.15 6.39 9.95
CA GLU A 160 -21.44 6.46 9.24
C GLU A 160 -21.65 7.88 8.67
N GLY A 161 -20.58 8.42 8.08
CA GLY A 161 -20.52 9.79 7.57
C GLY A 161 -21.35 9.98 6.32
N GLU A 162 -21.77 11.22 6.07
CA GLU A 162 -22.37 11.64 4.79
C GLU A 162 -21.28 11.81 3.72
N TYR A 163 -20.15 12.40 4.12
CA TYR A 163 -19.06 12.74 3.21
C TYR A 163 -17.73 12.80 3.96
N VAL A 164 -16.67 12.30 3.32
CA VAL A 164 -15.29 12.36 3.83
C VAL A 164 -14.40 12.90 2.72
N GLU A 165 -13.60 13.91 3.03
CA GLU A 165 -12.58 14.47 2.14
C GLU A 165 -11.21 14.41 2.81
N LEU A 166 -10.22 13.90 2.09
CA LEU A 166 -8.82 13.92 2.48
C LEU A 166 -8.10 14.94 1.61
N LYS A 167 -7.46 15.92 2.24
CA LYS A 167 -6.59 16.88 1.55
C LYS A 167 -5.16 16.58 1.95
N ILE A 168 -4.36 16.13 0.99
CA ILE A 168 -2.94 15.87 1.18
C ILE A 168 -2.17 17.07 0.64
N THR A 169 -1.32 17.66 1.48
CA THR A 169 -0.52 18.88 1.21
C THR A 169 0.98 18.61 1.14
N GLY A 170 1.40 17.34 1.14
CA GLY A 170 2.79 16.93 1.09
C GLY A 170 3.47 17.13 -0.28
N THR A 171 4.35 16.20 -0.66
CA THR A 171 5.14 16.29 -1.91
C THR A 171 4.28 16.40 -3.16
N ARG A 172 3.09 15.79 -3.14
CA ARG A 172 2.05 15.94 -4.16
C ARG A 172 0.78 16.42 -3.48
N SER A 173 0.32 17.61 -3.85
CA SER A 173 -0.96 18.11 -3.38
C SER A 173 -2.09 17.46 -4.16
N PHE A 174 -2.96 16.74 -3.47
CA PHE A 174 -4.16 16.18 -4.06
C PHE A 174 -5.26 16.04 -3.01
N ALA A 175 -6.50 16.00 -3.48
CA ALA A 175 -7.65 15.73 -2.64
C ALA A 175 -8.33 14.44 -3.10
N PHE A 176 -8.83 13.67 -2.15
CA PHE A 176 -9.64 12.48 -2.39
C PHE A 176 -10.91 12.57 -1.57
N HIS A 177 -12.06 12.18 -2.13
CA HIS A 177 -13.32 12.21 -1.41
C HIS A 177 -14.15 10.95 -1.60
N PHE A 178 -14.98 10.65 -0.60
CA PHE A 178 -15.90 9.54 -0.61
C PHE A 178 -17.20 9.89 0.15
N PRO A 179 -18.39 9.60 -0.42
CA PRO A 179 -18.63 9.02 -1.75
C PRO A 179 -18.30 9.99 -2.91
N GLN A 180 -18.32 9.51 -4.16
CA GLN A 180 -18.13 10.36 -5.35
C GLN A 180 -19.40 11.16 -5.65
N THR A 181 -19.70 12.11 -4.76
CA THR A 181 -20.80 13.07 -4.85
C THR A 181 -20.26 14.48 -4.66
N ASP A 182 -21.10 15.49 -4.89
CA ASP A 182 -20.72 16.87 -4.59
C ASP A 182 -20.51 17.06 -3.08
N ALA A 183 -19.53 17.90 -2.73
CA ALA A 183 -19.22 18.21 -1.35
C ALA A 183 -20.38 18.98 -0.68
N PRO A 184 -20.72 18.67 0.58
CA PRO A 184 -21.70 19.45 1.33
C PRO A 184 -21.27 20.93 1.44
N THR A 185 -22.21 21.86 1.28
CA THR A 185 -21.94 23.31 1.37
C THR A 185 -21.68 23.81 2.79
N ARG A 186 -21.94 22.97 3.79
CA ARG A 186 -21.70 23.24 5.21
C ARG A 186 -20.24 22.99 5.59
N THR A 187 -19.77 23.58 6.68
CA THR A 187 -18.45 23.28 7.22
C THR A 187 -18.39 21.83 7.73
N PRO A 188 -17.20 21.18 7.68
CA PRO A 188 -17.02 19.83 8.22
C PRO A 188 -17.27 19.81 9.72
N ASP A 189 -17.80 18.69 10.23
CA ASP A 189 -18.09 18.49 11.65
C ASP A 189 -16.82 18.11 12.44
N LEU A 190 -15.84 17.52 11.74
CA LEU A 190 -14.54 17.17 12.30
C LEU A 190 -13.44 17.33 11.26
N THR A 191 -12.37 17.99 11.68
CA THR A 191 -11.09 18.03 10.97
C THR A 191 -10.07 17.28 11.81
N VAL A 192 -9.37 16.34 11.19
CA VAL A 192 -8.28 15.56 11.82
C VAL A 192 -7.01 15.75 11.01
N PRO A 193 -5.91 16.28 11.59
CA PRO A 193 -4.65 16.39 10.87
C PRO A 193 -4.07 15.00 10.59
N ILE A 194 -3.58 14.80 9.36
CA ILE A 194 -2.76 13.66 8.98
C ILE A 194 -1.32 14.10 9.22
N GLU A 195 -0.80 13.79 10.40
CA GLU A 195 0.55 14.19 10.81
C GLU A 195 1.44 12.96 11.05
N SER A 196 2.67 13.04 10.57
CA SER A 196 3.74 12.10 10.89
C SER A 196 4.81 12.79 11.72
N ALA A 197 5.83 12.04 12.18
CA ALA A 197 6.97 12.62 12.90
C ALA A 197 7.72 13.70 12.09
N ARG A 198 7.55 13.74 10.75
CA ARG A 198 8.19 14.72 9.87
C ARG A 198 7.35 15.97 9.62
N GLY A 199 6.09 16.00 10.04
CA GLY A 199 5.21 17.15 9.90
C GLY A 199 3.80 16.79 9.46
N VAL A 200 3.00 17.82 9.19
CA VAL A 200 1.61 17.68 8.73
C VAL A 200 1.62 17.37 7.24
N LEU A 201 1.10 16.21 6.88
CA LEU A 201 0.97 15.73 5.51
C LEU A 201 -0.35 16.15 4.87
N GLY A 202 -1.37 16.47 5.69
CA GLY A 202 -2.70 16.83 5.22
C GLY A 202 -3.74 16.83 6.32
N GLU A 203 -5.00 16.76 5.94
CA GLU A 203 -6.16 16.73 6.84
C GLU A 203 -7.28 15.82 6.31
N ILE A 204 -8.00 15.17 7.23
CA ILE A 204 -9.25 14.45 7.01
C ILE A 204 -10.39 15.35 7.47
N LEU A 205 -11.34 15.60 6.57
CA LEU A 205 -12.53 16.41 6.79
C LEU A 205 -13.74 15.46 6.75
N LEU A 206 -14.53 15.45 7.82
CA LEU A 206 -15.68 14.56 7.97
C LEU A 206 -16.96 15.39 8.12
N TRP A 207 -17.97 15.03 7.32
CA TRP A 207 -19.34 15.52 7.42
C TRP A 207 -20.24 14.37 7.86
N ARG A 208 -21.01 14.59 8.92
CA ARG A 208 -21.97 13.63 9.46
C ARG A 208 -23.25 14.31 9.90
N THR A 209 -24.39 13.81 9.43
CA THR A 209 -25.69 14.21 9.99
C THR A 209 -25.82 13.56 11.38
N ALA A 210 -26.03 14.35 12.43
CA ALA A 210 -26.11 13.97 13.86
C ALA A 210 -26.34 12.46 14.15
N PRO A 211 -25.58 11.82 15.05
CA PRO A 211 -25.15 12.39 16.35
C PRO A 211 -23.77 13.06 16.37
N ALA A 212 -23.53 13.85 17.42
CA ALA A 212 -22.23 14.51 17.66
C ALA A 212 -21.11 13.49 17.86
N ILE A 213 -19.89 13.84 17.42
CA ILE A 213 -18.72 12.97 17.49
C ILE A 213 -18.26 12.83 18.94
N SER A 214 -18.27 11.59 19.43
CA SER A 214 -17.82 11.24 20.77
C SER A 214 -16.30 11.36 20.91
N ALA A 215 -15.81 11.49 22.15
CA ALA A 215 -14.38 11.52 22.42
C ALA A 215 -13.66 10.22 22.01
N GLY A 216 -14.35 9.07 22.04
CA GLY A 216 -13.82 7.78 21.58
C GLY A 216 -13.64 7.76 20.07
N GLU A 217 -14.66 8.16 19.30
CA GLU A 217 -14.57 8.25 17.83
C GLU A 217 -13.48 9.23 17.39
N ARG A 218 -13.36 10.39 18.05
CA ARG A 218 -12.30 11.35 17.75
C ARG A 218 -10.90 10.73 17.90
N ARG A 219 -10.67 9.94 18.96
CA ARG A 219 -9.39 9.23 19.18
C ARG A 219 -9.15 8.15 18.13
N LEU A 220 -10.21 7.43 17.73
CA LEU A 220 -10.12 6.43 16.68
C LEU A 220 -9.74 7.06 15.33
N PHE A 221 -10.38 8.16 14.93
CA PHE A 221 -10.04 8.88 13.70
C PHE A 221 -8.64 9.50 13.73
N GLN A 222 -8.19 10.00 14.89
CA GLN A 222 -6.78 10.41 15.06
C GLN A 222 -5.84 9.24 14.82
N THR A 223 -6.16 8.05 15.33
CA THR A 223 -5.35 6.85 15.12
C THR A 223 -5.35 6.44 13.64
N PHE A 224 -6.49 6.51 12.95
CA PHE A 224 -6.56 6.29 11.50
C PHE A 224 -5.72 7.30 10.73
N ALA A 225 -5.76 8.58 11.09
CA ALA A 225 -4.95 9.62 10.48
C ALA A 225 -3.44 9.36 10.67
N SER A 226 -3.02 8.95 11.87
CA SER A 226 -1.61 8.57 12.12
C SER A 226 -1.17 7.33 11.33
N GLN A 227 -2.03 6.31 11.20
CA GLN A 227 -1.74 5.14 10.36
C GLN A 227 -1.66 5.50 8.88
N GLY A 228 -2.57 6.37 8.41
CA GLY A 228 -2.54 6.94 7.07
C GLY A 228 -1.26 7.74 6.81
N ALA A 229 -0.85 8.58 7.76
CA ALA A 229 0.38 9.37 7.66
C ALA A 229 1.61 8.49 7.49
N LEU A 230 1.72 7.42 8.29
CA LEU A 230 2.80 6.44 8.18
C LEU A 230 2.75 5.71 6.82
N ALA A 231 1.57 5.37 6.31
CA ALA A 231 1.42 4.74 5.00
C ALA A 231 1.89 5.65 3.86
N PHE A 232 1.48 6.92 3.84
CA PHE A 232 1.95 7.91 2.88
C PHE A 232 3.47 8.09 2.93
N GLU A 233 4.04 8.20 4.13
CA GLU A 233 5.48 8.36 4.30
C GLU A 233 6.25 7.16 3.74
N ARG A 234 5.76 5.93 3.99
CA ARG A 234 6.35 4.72 3.40
C ARG A 234 6.27 4.71 1.87
N ALA A 235 5.11 5.06 1.31
CA ALA A 235 4.92 5.10 -0.14
C ALA A 235 5.86 6.13 -0.81
N TRP A 236 5.96 7.34 -0.25
CA TRP A 236 6.87 8.37 -0.76
C TRP A 236 8.34 7.99 -0.63
N LEU A 237 8.74 7.36 0.48
CA LEU A 237 10.10 6.87 0.66
C LEU A 237 10.44 5.79 -0.39
N ALA A 238 9.55 4.83 -0.60
CA ALA A 238 9.74 3.79 -1.62
C ALA A 238 9.81 4.36 -3.03
N GLN A 239 8.98 5.35 -3.35
CA GLN A 239 9.01 6.02 -4.66
C GLN A 239 10.30 6.84 -4.85
N ALA A 240 10.76 7.52 -3.80
CA ALA A 240 12.02 8.27 -3.83
C ALA A 240 13.22 7.35 -4.02
N GLU A 241 13.26 6.21 -3.32
CA GLU A 241 14.30 5.18 -3.46
C GLU A 241 14.33 4.60 -4.89
N SER A 242 13.17 4.17 -5.41
CA SER A 242 13.07 3.63 -6.77
C SER A 242 13.55 4.64 -7.82
N ARG A 243 13.20 5.93 -7.65
CA ARG A 243 13.66 6.99 -8.54
C ARG A 243 15.17 7.22 -8.44
N ALA A 244 15.73 7.17 -7.23
CA ALA A 244 17.16 7.31 -7.02
C ALA A 244 17.93 6.14 -7.67
N GLN A 245 17.45 4.90 -7.54
CA GLN A 245 18.05 3.73 -8.18
C GLN A 245 18.05 3.83 -9.70
N VAL A 246 16.95 4.26 -10.32
CA VAL A 246 16.87 4.47 -11.78
C VAL A 246 17.88 5.51 -12.25
N LEU A 247 18.04 6.60 -11.49
CA LEU A 247 19.01 7.65 -11.81
C LEU A 247 20.46 7.18 -11.63
N GLU A 248 20.74 6.44 -10.56
CA GLU A 248 22.07 5.87 -10.29
C GLU A 248 22.48 4.86 -11.38
N GLU A 249 21.58 3.97 -11.78
CA GLU A 249 21.85 3.02 -12.85
C GLU A 249 22.08 3.74 -14.19
N SER A 250 21.31 4.79 -14.47
CA SER A 250 21.53 5.63 -15.64
C SER A 250 22.92 6.31 -15.63
N ASP A 251 23.36 6.84 -14.49
CA ASP A 251 24.67 7.49 -14.39
C ASP A 251 25.83 6.48 -14.46
N ARG A 252 25.63 5.28 -13.90
CA ARG A 252 26.56 4.16 -14.01
C ARG A 252 26.74 3.72 -15.46
N LEU A 253 25.64 3.55 -16.20
CA LEU A 253 25.68 3.18 -17.62
C LEU A 253 26.39 4.26 -18.44
N LYS A 254 26.05 5.54 -18.22
CA LYS A 254 26.72 6.67 -18.86
C LYS A 254 28.23 6.67 -18.61
N SER A 255 28.65 6.45 -17.36
CA SER A 255 30.07 6.41 -16.99
C SER A 255 30.81 5.23 -17.63
N ALA A 256 30.17 4.06 -17.70
CA ALA A 256 30.73 2.88 -18.36
C ALA A 256 30.91 3.10 -19.87
N ILE A 257 29.91 3.67 -20.54
CA ILE A 257 29.98 4.02 -21.97
C ILE A 257 31.11 5.01 -22.23
N LEU A 258 31.19 6.10 -21.46
CA LEU A 258 32.24 7.12 -21.61
C LEU A 258 33.65 6.55 -21.39
N SER A 259 33.82 5.64 -20.42
CA SER A 259 35.10 4.97 -20.16
C SER A 259 35.50 4.05 -21.32
N SER A 260 34.54 3.27 -21.86
CA SER A 260 34.80 2.36 -22.98
C SER A 260 35.20 3.14 -24.23
N VAL A 261 34.44 4.17 -24.58
CA VAL A 261 34.74 5.07 -25.71
C VAL A 261 36.11 5.70 -25.55
N SER A 262 36.44 6.20 -24.34
CA SER A 262 37.75 6.82 -24.11
C SER A 262 38.91 5.85 -24.35
N HIS A 263 38.72 4.57 -24.04
CA HIS A 263 39.71 3.53 -24.31
C HIS A 263 39.78 3.23 -25.81
N GLU A 264 38.64 3.06 -26.47
CA GLU A 264 38.54 2.78 -27.91
C GLU A 264 39.09 3.90 -28.77
N LEU A 265 39.03 5.17 -28.34
CA LEU A 265 39.65 6.30 -29.06
C LEU A 265 41.17 6.38 -28.81
N ARG A 266 41.66 5.94 -27.65
CA ARG A 266 43.09 6.05 -27.27
C ARG A 266 43.98 5.09 -28.04
N THR A 267 43.51 3.88 -28.31
CA THR A 267 44.27 2.88 -29.06
C THR A 267 44.59 3.36 -30.49
N PRO A 268 43.60 3.82 -31.29
CA PRO A 268 43.83 4.42 -32.59
C PRO A 268 44.84 5.57 -32.58
N LEU A 269 44.63 6.50 -31.64
CA LEU A 269 45.45 7.69 -31.53
C LEU A 269 46.90 7.35 -31.19
N SER A 270 47.11 6.31 -30.38
CA SER A 270 48.45 5.80 -30.05
C SER A 270 49.14 5.22 -31.30
N THR A 271 48.43 4.45 -32.11
CA THR A 271 48.95 3.87 -33.36
C THR A 271 49.31 4.97 -34.37
N ILE A 272 48.39 5.91 -34.62
CA ILE A 272 48.64 7.06 -35.51
C ILE A 272 49.85 7.86 -35.04
N LYS A 273 49.94 8.15 -33.73
CA LYS A 273 51.04 8.92 -33.15
C LYS A 273 52.38 8.19 -33.26
N ALA A 274 52.40 6.87 -33.04
CA ALA A 274 53.60 6.05 -33.18
C ALA A 274 54.07 6.06 -34.64
N ALA A 275 53.16 5.78 -35.59
CA ALA A 275 53.49 5.73 -37.01
C ALA A 275 53.97 7.10 -37.56
N ALA A 276 53.28 8.18 -37.19
CA ALA A 276 53.68 9.54 -37.56
C ALA A 276 55.03 9.94 -36.93
N SER A 277 55.32 9.48 -35.70
CA SER A 277 56.60 9.74 -35.04
C SER A 277 57.76 9.04 -35.76
N SER A 278 57.59 7.77 -36.16
CA SER A 278 58.59 7.02 -36.93
C SER A 278 58.84 7.63 -38.31
N LEU A 279 57.78 8.06 -39.01
CA LEU A 279 57.92 8.79 -40.28
C LEU A 279 58.67 10.12 -40.12
N ARG A 280 58.44 10.85 -39.01
CA ARG A 280 59.10 12.13 -38.72
C ARG A 280 60.57 11.96 -38.30
N GLY A 281 60.90 10.87 -37.61
CA GLY A 281 62.25 10.60 -37.09
C GLY A 281 63.30 10.25 -38.16
N ARG A 282 62.88 10.02 -39.43
CA ARG A 282 63.74 9.51 -40.52
C ARG A 282 64.43 8.18 -40.20
N GLU A 283 63.92 7.43 -39.23
CA GLU A 283 64.37 6.06 -38.91
C GLU A 283 64.07 5.08 -40.04
N VAL A 284 63.14 5.43 -40.92
CA VAL A 284 62.73 4.68 -42.11
C VAL A 284 63.19 5.42 -43.37
N GLY A 285 63.93 4.74 -44.26
CA GLY A 285 64.35 5.30 -45.54
C GLY A 285 63.16 5.65 -46.44
N TRP A 286 63.31 6.69 -47.27
CA TRP A 286 62.22 7.23 -48.12
C TRP A 286 61.62 6.22 -49.10
N ASP A 287 62.41 5.23 -49.52
CA ASP A 287 62.04 4.17 -50.47
C ASP A 287 61.79 2.80 -49.79
N SER A 288 61.68 2.77 -48.45
CA SER A 288 61.41 1.53 -47.72
C SER A 288 59.93 1.15 -47.81
N PRO A 289 59.59 -0.13 -48.04
CA PRO A 289 58.20 -0.61 -47.95
C PRO A 289 57.55 -0.29 -46.59
N ALA A 290 58.33 -0.21 -45.52
CA ALA A 290 57.85 0.18 -44.19
C ALA A 290 57.24 1.60 -44.15
N ARG A 291 57.64 2.50 -45.06
CA ARG A 291 57.03 3.84 -45.14
C ARG A 291 55.59 3.76 -45.63
N ALA A 292 55.33 2.92 -46.64
CA ALA A 292 53.98 2.72 -47.16
C ALA A 292 53.09 2.05 -46.11
N GLU A 293 53.61 1.09 -45.35
CA GLU A 293 52.89 0.46 -44.24
C GLU A 293 52.52 1.45 -43.13
N LEU A 294 53.43 2.34 -42.74
CA LEU A 294 53.15 3.37 -41.72
C LEU A 294 52.11 4.39 -42.19
N ILE A 295 52.11 4.76 -43.48
CA ILE A 295 51.10 5.65 -44.06
C ILE A 295 49.74 4.95 -44.09
N ALA A 296 49.69 3.70 -44.55
CA ALA A 296 48.45 2.90 -44.55
C ALA A 296 47.89 2.73 -43.14
N ALA A 297 48.74 2.44 -42.14
CA ALA A 297 48.31 2.33 -40.74
C ALA A 297 47.74 3.64 -40.17
N ILE A 298 48.23 4.81 -40.60
CA ILE A 298 47.65 6.10 -40.21
C ILE A 298 46.26 6.29 -40.85
N ASP A 299 46.14 5.96 -42.13
CA ASP A 299 44.90 6.13 -42.90
C ASP A 299 43.80 5.20 -42.36
N ASP A 300 44.08 3.91 -42.22
CA ASP A 300 43.16 2.90 -41.68
C ASP A 300 42.64 3.28 -40.29
N GLU A 301 43.53 3.79 -39.44
CA GLU A 301 43.20 4.14 -38.07
C GLU A 301 42.49 5.50 -37.96
N ALA A 302 42.72 6.42 -38.90
CA ALA A 302 41.96 7.66 -39.03
C ALA A 302 40.53 7.39 -39.50
N ASP A 303 40.35 6.49 -40.47
CA ASP A 303 39.03 6.03 -40.91
C ASP A 303 38.28 5.32 -39.79
N HIS A 304 38.98 4.49 -39.01
CA HIS A 304 38.42 3.84 -37.83
C HIS A 304 37.97 4.86 -36.77
N LEU A 305 38.77 5.88 -36.46
CA LEU A 305 38.38 6.97 -35.56
C LEU A 305 37.15 7.73 -36.07
N ASN A 306 37.09 8.02 -37.36
CA ASN A 306 35.97 8.74 -37.95
C ASN A 306 34.66 7.93 -37.81
N MET A 307 34.74 6.62 -38.01
CA MET A 307 33.60 5.71 -37.78
C MET A 307 33.19 5.69 -36.30
N LEU A 308 34.14 5.60 -35.36
CA LEU A 308 33.88 5.63 -33.90
C LEU A 308 33.21 6.94 -33.46
N VAL A 309 33.70 8.08 -33.94
CA VAL A 309 33.11 9.39 -33.64
C VAL A 309 31.70 9.51 -34.23
N GLY A 310 31.50 9.04 -35.47
CA GLY A 310 30.18 8.97 -36.09
C GLY A 310 29.18 8.17 -35.24
N ASN A 311 29.55 6.95 -34.85
CA ASN A 311 28.72 6.08 -34.01
C ASN A 311 28.39 6.73 -32.65
N LEU A 312 29.34 7.47 -32.06
CA LEU A 312 29.11 8.17 -30.79
C LEU A 312 28.13 9.34 -30.94
N LEU A 313 28.23 10.12 -32.02
CA LEU A 313 27.31 11.21 -32.31
C LEU A 313 25.88 10.68 -32.55
N ASP A 314 25.76 9.56 -33.26
CA ASP A 314 24.47 8.90 -33.48
C ASP A 314 23.88 8.37 -32.17
N MET A 315 24.69 7.72 -31.33
CA MET A 315 24.26 7.26 -30.01
C MET A 315 23.79 8.43 -29.12
N SER A 316 24.54 9.53 -29.08
CA SER A 316 24.17 10.72 -28.30
C SER A 316 22.86 11.35 -28.80
N ARG A 317 22.63 11.36 -30.13
CA ARG A 317 21.37 11.83 -30.72
C ARG A 317 20.18 10.94 -30.37
N ILE A 318 20.39 9.63 -30.26
CA ILE A 318 19.36 8.68 -29.84
C ILE A 318 19.02 8.88 -28.35
N GLU A 319 20.03 8.93 -27.47
CA GLU A 319 19.84 9.08 -26.02
C GLU A 319 19.17 10.40 -25.64
N SER A 320 19.50 11.49 -26.32
CA SER A 320 18.89 12.80 -26.09
C SER A 320 17.47 12.95 -26.68
N GLY A 321 16.99 11.95 -27.43
CA GLY A 321 15.74 12.05 -28.19
C GLY A 321 15.79 13.07 -29.33
N ALA A 322 16.98 13.57 -29.69
CA ALA A 322 17.17 14.50 -30.79
C ALA A 322 17.01 13.81 -32.16
N LEU A 323 17.28 12.49 -32.23
CA LEU A 323 17.03 11.70 -33.42
C LEU A 323 15.52 11.48 -33.60
N LYS A 324 14.95 12.14 -34.61
CA LYS A 324 13.54 11.96 -35.02
C LYS A 324 13.50 11.34 -36.41
N PRO A 325 13.25 10.02 -36.54
CA PRO A 325 13.18 9.35 -37.82
C PRO A 325 12.06 9.92 -38.70
N LYS A 326 12.38 10.23 -39.95
CA LYS A 326 11.40 10.65 -40.96
C LYS A 326 10.82 9.40 -41.63
N ARG A 327 9.67 8.95 -41.13
CA ARG A 327 9.02 7.73 -41.64
C ARG A 327 8.31 8.00 -42.95
N GLU A 328 8.82 7.42 -44.03
CA GLU A 328 8.25 7.47 -45.37
C GLU A 328 8.06 6.05 -45.90
N TRP A 329 7.12 5.86 -46.83
CA TRP A 329 6.87 4.55 -47.42
C TRP A 329 8.00 4.20 -48.39
N ASN A 330 8.82 3.22 -47.99
CA ASN A 330 10.01 2.80 -48.71
C ASN A 330 9.93 1.32 -49.11
N ILE A 331 10.65 0.96 -50.18
CA ILE A 331 10.81 -0.41 -50.64
C ILE A 331 12.07 -1.00 -50.00
N LEU A 332 11.94 -2.12 -49.28
CA LEU A 332 13.06 -2.73 -48.56
C LEU A 332 14.22 -3.15 -49.49
N SER A 333 13.89 -3.70 -50.67
CA SER A 333 14.89 -4.15 -51.65
C SER A 333 15.73 -3.00 -52.20
N GLU A 334 15.17 -1.78 -52.33
CA GLU A 334 15.92 -0.60 -52.76
C GLU A 334 16.94 -0.18 -51.70
N ILE A 335 16.53 -0.14 -50.42
CA ILE A 335 17.43 0.19 -49.30
C ILE A 335 18.60 -0.81 -49.25
N VAL A 336 18.29 -2.11 -49.27
CA VAL A 336 19.32 -3.17 -49.24
C VAL A 336 20.21 -3.11 -50.49
N GLY A 337 19.63 -2.89 -51.66
CA GLY A 337 20.36 -2.76 -52.93
C GLY A 337 21.34 -1.57 -52.92
N SER A 338 20.91 -0.42 -52.40
CA SER A 338 21.73 0.78 -52.25
C SER A 338 22.93 0.56 -51.32
N VAL A 339 22.72 -0.13 -50.20
CA VAL A 339 23.80 -0.50 -49.26
C VAL A 339 24.81 -1.44 -49.93
N LEU A 340 24.34 -2.52 -50.57
CA LEU A 340 25.21 -3.48 -51.24
C LEU A 340 26.00 -2.87 -52.40
N ALA A 341 25.41 -1.93 -53.14
CA ALA A 341 26.10 -1.21 -54.21
C ALA A 341 27.31 -0.42 -53.70
N ARG A 342 27.19 0.23 -52.53
CA ARG A 342 28.30 0.95 -51.89
C ARG A 342 29.35 0.04 -51.27
N MET A 343 28.95 -1.12 -50.79
CA MET A 343 29.86 -2.08 -50.13
C MET A 343 30.51 -3.08 -51.10
N LYS A 344 30.34 -2.89 -52.42
CA LYS A 344 30.83 -3.81 -53.45
C LYS A 344 32.31 -4.17 -53.31
N TYR A 345 33.17 -3.19 -53.01
CA TYR A 345 34.60 -3.39 -52.84
C TYR A 345 34.94 -4.17 -51.56
N LEU A 346 34.26 -3.87 -50.45
CA LEU A 346 34.43 -4.62 -49.19
C LEU A 346 33.96 -6.07 -49.32
N ALA A 347 33.03 -6.34 -50.24
CA ALA A 347 32.44 -7.65 -50.47
C ALA A 347 33.24 -8.55 -51.44
N GLU A 348 34.34 -8.08 -52.06
CA GLU A 348 35.08 -8.83 -53.09
C GLU A 348 35.62 -10.19 -52.59
N GLY A 349 35.79 -10.35 -51.27
CA GLY A 349 36.22 -11.60 -50.64
C GLY A 349 35.11 -12.60 -50.31
N HIS A 350 33.83 -12.24 -50.45
CA HIS A 350 32.69 -12.99 -49.91
C HIS A 350 31.58 -13.15 -50.96
N GLN A 351 30.70 -14.14 -50.75
CA GLN A 351 29.52 -14.29 -51.59
C GLN A 351 28.32 -13.65 -50.90
N ILE A 352 27.57 -12.78 -51.58
CA ILE A 352 26.37 -12.16 -51.03
C ILE A 352 25.15 -12.72 -51.76
N LYS A 353 24.19 -13.27 -51.01
CA LYS A 353 22.89 -13.70 -51.52
C LYS A 353 21.79 -12.87 -50.89
N VAL A 354 20.96 -12.26 -51.73
CA VAL A 354 19.79 -11.47 -51.32
C VAL A 354 18.53 -12.24 -51.67
N ASP A 355 17.70 -12.48 -50.67
CA ASP A 355 16.41 -13.16 -50.75
C ASP A 355 15.35 -12.26 -50.10
N VAL A 356 15.07 -11.15 -50.77
CA VAL A 356 14.09 -10.14 -50.36
C VAL A 356 13.01 -10.11 -51.44
N PRO A 357 11.84 -10.73 -51.20
CA PRO A 357 10.77 -10.79 -52.20
C PRO A 357 10.25 -9.40 -52.58
N GLU A 358 10.08 -9.15 -53.88
CA GLU A 358 9.44 -7.91 -54.39
C GLU A 358 7.97 -7.79 -53.95
N SER A 359 7.35 -8.90 -53.52
CA SER A 359 5.98 -8.95 -53.01
C SER A 359 5.83 -8.39 -51.58
N LEU A 360 6.91 -7.95 -50.93
CA LEU A 360 6.84 -7.36 -49.61
C LEU A 360 6.11 -6.00 -49.66
N PRO A 361 5.26 -5.70 -48.67
CA PRO A 361 4.59 -4.39 -48.61
C PRO A 361 5.60 -3.26 -48.34
N LEU A 362 5.21 -2.04 -48.72
CA LEU A 362 5.97 -0.83 -48.41
C LEU A 362 6.13 -0.67 -46.89
N LEU A 363 7.28 -0.16 -46.48
CA LEU A 363 7.64 0.02 -45.06
C LEU A 363 7.66 1.51 -44.69
N PRO A 364 6.94 1.95 -43.64
CA PRO A 364 6.98 3.34 -43.18
C PRO A 364 8.22 3.57 -42.30
N VAL A 365 9.39 3.70 -42.93
CA VAL A 365 10.71 3.79 -42.27
C VAL A 365 11.48 5.02 -42.73
N ASP A 366 12.51 5.39 -41.99
CA ASP A 366 13.47 6.40 -42.42
C ASP A 366 14.54 5.74 -43.29
N TYR A 367 14.58 6.15 -44.56
CA TYR A 367 15.47 5.56 -45.56
C TYR A 367 16.95 5.61 -45.14
N VAL A 368 17.42 6.77 -44.65
CA VAL A 368 18.83 6.97 -44.28
C VAL A 368 19.19 6.16 -43.03
N GLN A 369 18.31 6.14 -42.03
CA GLN A 369 18.55 5.36 -40.82
C GLN A 369 18.57 3.86 -41.09
N MET A 370 17.69 3.38 -41.97
CA MET A 370 17.67 1.96 -42.36
C MET A 370 18.90 1.59 -43.18
N GLU A 371 19.36 2.45 -44.09
CA GLU A 371 20.64 2.22 -44.78
C GLU A 371 21.79 2.07 -43.78
N GLN A 372 21.82 2.87 -42.71
CA GLN A 372 22.85 2.77 -41.68
C GLN A 372 22.75 1.48 -40.86
N VAL A 373 21.54 1.04 -40.51
CA VAL A 373 21.32 -0.28 -39.87
C VAL A 373 21.87 -1.41 -40.75
N PHE A 374 21.51 -1.44 -42.03
CA PHE A 374 21.98 -2.49 -42.95
C PHE A 374 23.49 -2.40 -43.20
N THR A 375 24.05 -1.19 -43.31
CA THR A 375 25.50 -1.00 -43.42
C THR A 375 26.22 -1.58 -42.21
N ASN A 376 25.73 -1.33 -40.99
CA ASN A 376 26.32 -1.87 -39.76
C ASN A 376 26.24 -3.40 -39.69
N LEU A 377 25.10 -3.99 -40.02
CA LEU A 377 24.92 -5.45 -40.02
C LEU A 377 25.79 -6.13 -41.08
N VAL A 378 25.77 -5.63 -42.32
CA VAL A 378 26.54 -6.21 -43.42
C VAL A 378 28.04 -6.02 -43.21
N SER A 379 28.48 -4.85 -42.72
CA SER A 379 29.88 -4.60 -42.39
C SER A 379 30.39 -5.57 -41.34
N ASN A 380 29.62 -5.78 -40.26
CA ASN A 380 29.96 -6.77 -39.24
C ASN A 380 30.05 -8.18 -39.82
N SER A 381 29.08 -8.59 -40.65
CA SER A 381 29.13 -9.90 -41.29
C SER A 381 30.36 -10.08 -42.17
N LEU A 382 30.74 -9.09 -42.98
CA LEU A 382 31.92 -9.17 -43.86
C LEU A 382 33.24 -9.16 -43.08
N LYS A 383 33.34 -8.33 -42.03
CA LYS A 383 34.58 -8.15 -41.24
C LYS A 383 34.92 -9.37 -40.39
N TYR A 384 33.91 -10.03 -39.81
CA TYR A 384 34.12 -11.14 -38.88
C TYR A 384 33.92 -12.53 -39.49
N ALA A 385 33.28 -12.64 -40.67
CA ALA A 385 33.17 -13.92 -41.36
C ALA A 385 34.49 -14.30 -42.06
N PRO A 386 34.88 -15.59 -42.05
CA PRO A 386 36.01 -16.07 -42.84
C PRO A 386 35.87 -15.74 -44.33
N ALA A 387 36.99 -15.62 -45.03
CA ALA A 387 36.98 -15.36 -46.48
C ALA A 387 36.16 -16.42 -47.24
N LYS A 388 35.46 -15.98 -48.30
CA LYS A 388 34.57 -16.79 -49.16
C LYS A 388 33.30 -17.32 -48.48
N THR A 389 32.97 -16.83 -47.28
CA THR A 389 31.69 -17.17 -46.62
C THR A 389 30.51 -16.56 -47.39
N LEU A 390 29.39 -17.28 -47.41
CA LEU A 390 28.12 -16.78 -47.95
C LEU A 390 27.41 -15.94 -46.88
N VAL A 391 27.22 -14.65 -47.14
CA VAL A 391 26.39 -13.74 -46.34
C VAL A 391 25.01 -13.67 -46.99
N CYS A 392 23.95 -13.99 -46.24
CA CYS A 392 22.60 -14.13 -46.79
C CYS A 392 21.61 -13.17 -46.14
N ILE A 393 21.10 -12.22 -46.91
CA ILE A 393 20.07 -11.27 -46.45
C ILE A 393 18.70 -11.82 -46.86
N ARG A 394 17.83 -12.10 -45.89
CA ARG A 394 16.49 -12.66 -46.12
C ARG A 394 15.42 -11.80 -45.47
N ALA A 395 14.27 -11.66 -46.12
CA ALA A 395 13.12 -10.97 -45.54
C ALA A 395 11.80 -11.71 -45.77
N TRP A 396 10.95 -11.76 -44.75
CA TRP A 396 9.62 -12.39 -44.83
C TRP A 396 8.61 -11.70 -43.90
N VAL A 397 7.32 -11.88 -44.17
CA VAL A 397 6.24 -11.39 -43.29
C VAL A 397 5.84 -12.48 -42.32
N LYS A 398 5.70 -12.15 -41.04
CA LYS A 398 5.15 -13.01 -40.00
C LYS A 398 4.42 -12.15 -38.96
N ASP A 399 3.19 -12.54 -38.58
CA ASP A 399 2.40 -11.85 -37.54
C ASP A 399 2.28 -10.32 -37.76
N GLU A 400 1.96 -9.90 -39.00
CA GLU A 400 1.87 -8.49 -39.44
C GLU A 400 3.18 -7.68 -39.37
N LEU A 401 4.32 -8.33 -39.08
CA LEU A 401 5.63 -7.71 -39.04
C LEU A 401 6.50 -8.21 -40.20
N ILE A 402 7.38 -7.33 -40.70
CA ILE A 402 8.45 -7.73 -41.62
C ILE A 402 9.67 -8.13 -40.80
N HIS A 403 10.08 -9.37 -40.95
CA HIS A 403 11.32 -9.88 -40.39
C HIS A 403 12.42 -9.78 -41.43
N VAL A 404 13.59 -9.30 -41.01
CA VAL A 404 14.80 -9.25 -41.82
C VAL A 404 15.92 -9.96 -41.07
N GLN A 405 16.65 -10.82 -41.77
CA GLN A 405 17.81 -11.56 -41.27
C GLN A 405 19.00 -11.27 -42.19
N VAL A 406 20.17 -10.98 -41.60
CA VAL A 406 21.44 -10.77 -42.30
C VAL A 406 22.44 -11.83 -41.87
#